data_AF-A0A1I4NLW9-F1
#
_entry.id   AF-A0A1I4NLW9-F1
#
_cell.length_a   1.000
_cell.length_b   1.000
_cell.length_c   1.000
_cell.angle_alpha   90.00
_cell.angle_beta   90.00
_cell.angle_gamma   90.00
#
_symmetry.space_group_name_H-M   'P 1'
#
loop_
_entity.id
_entity.type
_entity.pdbx_description
1 polymer ?
#
loop_
_entity_poly.entity_id
_entity_poly.type
_entity_poly.pdbx_seq_one_letter_code
_entity_poly.pdbx_strand_id
1 'polypeptide(L)'
;MDKMKKAGLLGGAALLGASLVALSEERVRDFLKEKVHKHGMNKEEGKIFVDDLISETKRKKLNMEKNVVDRLHSSTIILSKELSDLSDRIDDRKIKELEEELERMRSMRKAGK
;
A
#
# COMPACT_ATOMS: atom_id res chain seq x y z
N MET A 1 -17.51 -36.88 8.27
CA MET A 1 -16.14 -36.53 8.69
C MET A 1 -15.40 -35.62 7.71
N ASP A 2 -15.64 -35.69 6.39
CA ASP A 2 -14.86 -34.92 5.40
C ASP A 2 -15.00 -33.39 5.45
N LYS A 3 -16.18 -32.86 5.80
CA LYS A 3 -16.40 -31.40 5.82
C LYS A 3 -15.63 -30.70 6.95
N MET A 4 -15.48 -31.35 8.12
CA MET A 4 -14.68 -30.81 9.23
C MET A 4 -13.17 -30.88 8.94
N LYS A 5 -12.71 -31.90 8.21
CA LYS A 5 -11.30 -32.02 7.77
C LYS A 5 -10.93 -30.94 6.74
N LYS A 6 -11.79 -30.68 5.76
CA LYS A 6 -11.62 -29.57 4.79
C LYS A 6 -11.62 -28.20 5.48
N ALA A 7 -12.52 -27.96 6.42
CA ALA A 7 -12.54 -26.72 7.20
C ALA A 7 -11.25 -26.53 8.04
N GLY A 8 -10.68 -27.62 8.57
CA GLY A 8 -9.43 -27.60 9.33
C GLY A 8 -8.16 -27.43 8.50
N LEU A 9 -8.21 -27.67 7.18
CA LEU A 9 -7.13 -27.37 6.22
C LEU A 9 -7.23 -25.92 5.72
N LEU A 10 -8.44 -25.50 5.34
CA LEU A 10 -8.74 -24.10 4.96
C LEU A 10 -8.45 -23.13 6.11
N GLY A 11 -8.74 -23.50 7.36
CA GLY A 11 -8.40 -22.68 8.53
C GLY A 11 -6.89 -22.55 8.76
N GLY A 12 -6.11 -23.59 8.44
CA GLY A 12 -4.65 -23.55 8.50
C GLY A 12 -4.04 -22.66 7.42
N ALA A 13 -4.55 -22.78 6.19
CA ALA A 13 -4.17 -21.92 5.08
C ALA A 13 -4.55 -20.45 5.34
N ALA A 14 -5.70 -20.19 6.00
CA ALA A 14 -6.11 -18.84 6.38
C ALA A 14 -5.23 -18.23 7.49
N LEU A 15 -4.82 -19.02 8.48
CA LEU A 15 -3.88 -18.57 9.53
C LEU A 15 -2.49 -18.25 8.95
N LEU A 16 -2.03 -19.00 7.95
CA LEU A 16 -0.82 -18.70 7.22
C LEU A 16 -1.02 -17.49 6.29
N GLY A 17 -2.12 -17.44 5.54
CA GLY A 17 -2.49 -16.33 4.65
C GLY A 17 -2.58 -14.98 5.35
N ALA A 18 -3.11 -14.94 6.57
CA ALA A 18 -3.17 -13.71 7.37
C ALA A 18 -1.77 -13.24 7.84
N SER A 19 -0.82 -14.15 8.01
CA SER A 19 0.44 -13.87 8.75
C SER A 19 1.74 -14.26 8.03
N LEU A 20 1.72 -14.56 6.73
CA LEU A 20 2.93 -14.94 5.96
C LEU A 20 4.07 -13.90 5.93
N VAL A 21 3.84 -12.64 6.34
CA VAL A 21 4.92 -11.64 6.54
C VAL A 21 5.50 -11.70 7.95
N ALA A 22 4.80 -12.32 8.91
CA ALA A 22 5.13 -12.37 10.33
C ALA A 22 5.47 -13.79 10.86
N LEU A 23 5.28 -14.84 10.06
CA LEU A 23 5.61 -16.22 10.45
C LEU A 23 6.92 -16.64 9.79
N SER A 24 7.95 -16.83 10.60
CA SER A 24 9.22 -17.45 10.20
C SER A 24 8.99 -18.84 9.59
N GLU A 25 9.90 -19.31 8.74
CA GLU A 25 9.90 -20.69 8.19
C GLU A 25 9.66 -21.76 9.28
N GLU A 26 10.14 -21.49 10.49
CA GLU A 26 9.99 -22.31 11.68
C GLU A 26 8.52 -22.57 12.04
N ARG A 27 7.66 -21.55 12.02
CA ARG A 27 6.23 -21.69 12.34
C ARG A 27 5.45 -22.45 11.27
N VAL A 28 5.88 -22.31 10.01
CA VAL A 28 5.33 -23.10 8.90
C VAL A 28 5.71 -24.58 9.07
N ARG A 29 6.96 -24.85 9.45
CA ARG A 29 7.43 -26.21 9.75
C ARG A 29 6.72 -26.81 10.96
N ASP A 30 6.48 -26.04 12.00
CA ASP A 30 5.81 -26.54 13.20
C ASP A 30 4.33 -26.83 12.95
N PHE A 31 3.64 -26.00 12.15
CA PHE A 31 2.28 -26.27 11.70
C PHE A 31 2.20 -27.56 10.86
N LEU A 32 3.12 -27.71 9.91
CA LEU A 32 3.21 -28.93 9.09
C LEU A 32 3.52 -30.16 9.95
N LYS A 33 4.47 -30.05 10.88
CA LYS A 33 4.80 -31.13 11.83
C LYS A 33 3.59 -31.51 12.67
N GLU A 34 2.87 -30.54 13.24
CA GLU A 34 1.70 -30.80 14.06
C GLU A 34 0.60 -31.51 13.27
N LYS A 35 0.32 -31.08 12.03
CA LYS A 35 -0.71 -31.70 11.17
C LYS A 35 -0.32 -33.11 10.70
N VAL A 36 0.94 -33.32 10.37
CA VAL A 36 1.48 -34.65 10.03
C VAL A 36 1.44 -35.57 11.26
N HIS A 37 1.80 -35.08 12.45
CA HIS A 37 1.83 -35.89 13.67
C HIS A 37 0.46 -36.20 14.25
N LYS A 38 -0.47 -35.24 14.31
CA LYS A 38 -1.78 -35.45 14.95
C LYS A 38 -2.74 -36.29 14.11
N HIS A 39 -2.72 -36.17 12.78
CA HIS A 39 -3.76 -36.77 11.92
C HIS A 39 -3.23 -37.49 10.67
N GLY A 40 -1.91 -37.60 10.47
CA GLY A 40 -1.35 -38.32 9.33
C GLY A 40 -1.81 -37.74 8.00
N MET A 41 -1.44 -36.48 7.74
CA MET A 41 -1.75 -35.81 6.47
C MET A 41 -1.28 -36.68 5.30
N ASN A 42 -2.22 -37.10 4.44
CA ASN A 42 -1.88 -37.92 3.29
C ASN A 42 -1.29 -37.06 2.15
N LYS A 43 -0.67 -37.70 1.15
CA LYS A 43 0.03 -37.00 0.07
C LYS A 43 -0.88 -36.04 -0.72
N GLU A 44 -2.15 -36.38 -0.85
CA GLU A 44 -3.15 -35.59 -1.57
C GLU A 44 -3.56 -34.34 -0.77
N GLU A 45 -3.77 -34.50 0.54
CA GLU A 45 -4.05 -33.40 1.47
C GLU A 45 -2.87 -32.41 1.55
N GLY A 46 -1.64 -32.92 1.55
CA GLY A 46 -0.44 -32.09 1.52
C GLY A 46 -0.31 -31.29 0.22
N LYS A 47 -0.67 -31.89 -0.91
CA LYS A 47 -0.67 -31.20 -2.20
C LYS A 47 -1.70 -30.07 -2.24
N ILE A 48 -2.93 -30.35 -1.80
CA ILE A 48 -4.00 -29.33 -1.71
C ILE A 48 -3.58 -28.17 -0.80
N PHE A 49 -2.97 -28.47 0.35
CA PHE A 49 -2.50 -27.45 1.28
C PHE A 49 -1.43 -26.53 0.67
N VAL A 50 -0.47 -27.10 -0.06
CA VAL A 50 0.58 -26.32 -0.75
C VAL A 50 -0.03 -25.47 -1.87
N ASP A 51 -0.95 -26.03 -2.66
CA ASP A 51 -1.63 -25.31 -3.75
C ASP A 51 -2.48 -24.14 -3.21
N ASP A 52 -3.18 -24.35 -2.09
CA ASP A 52 -3.94 -23.32 -1.38
C ASP A 52 -3.01 -22.22 -0.84
N LEU A 53 -1.86 -22.59 -0.26
CA LEU A 53 -0.87 -21.65 0.27
C LEU A 53 -0.27 -20.77 -0.84
N ILE A 54 0.08 -21.37 -1.99
CA ILE A 54 0.60 -20.65 -3.15
C ILE A 54 -0.45 -19.67 -3.70
N SER A 55 -1.71 -20.12 -3.78
CA SER A 55 -2.83 -19.32 -4.30
C SER A 55 -3.10 -18.10 -3.41
N GLU A 56 -3.18 -18.29 -2.10
CA GLU A 56 -3.38 -17.20 -1.13
C GLU A 56 -2.17 -16.24 -1.11
N THR A 57 -0.95 -16.75 -1.22
CA THR A 57 0.26 -15.91 -1.30
C THR A 57 0.23 -15.02 -2.55
N LYS A 58 -0.12 -15.58 -3.72
CA LYS A 58 -0.25 -14.81 -4.97
C LYS A 58 -1.33 -13.73 -4.87
N ARG A 59 -2.50 -14.07 -4.31
CA ARG A 59 -3.61 -13.12 -4.10
C ARG A 59 -3.19 -11.98 -3.19
N LYS A 60 -2.49 -12.26 -2.09
CA LYS A 60 -2.01 -11.24 -1.15
C LYS A 60 -0.95 -10.32 -1.78
N LYS A 61 -0.02 -10.87 -2.57
CA LYS A 61 0.98 -10.07 -3.31
C LYS A 61 0.31 -9.08 -4.26
N LEU A 62 -0.64 -9.54 -5.07
CA LEU A 62 -1.42 -8.69 -5.99
C LEU A 62 -2.18 -7.57 -5.25
N ASN A 63 -2.81 -7.89 -4.11
CA ASN A 63 -3.51 -6.89 -3.31
C ASN A 63 -2.55 -5.88 -2.67
N MET A 64 -1.36 -6.30 -2.22
CA MET A 64 -0.33 -5.40 -1.73
C MET A 64 0.15 -4.45 -2.81
N GLU A 65 0.48 -4.98 -4.00
CA GLU A 65 0.92 -4.19 -5.15
C GLU A 65 -0.13 -3.14 -5.53
N LYS A 66 -1.40 -3.55 -5.63
CA LYS A 66 -2.50 -2.62 -5.90
C LYS A 66 -2.63 -1.52 -4.85
N ASN A 67 -2.61 -1.88 -3.56
CA ASN A 67 -2.71 -0.90 -2.47
C ASN A 67 -1.55 0.10 -2.47
N VAL A 68 -0.34 -0.33 -2.82
CA VAL A 68 0.82 0.56 -2.96
C VAL A 68 0.63 1.53 -4.13
N VAL A 69 0.21 1.01 -5.29
CA VAL A 69 -0.06 1.83 -6.48
C VAL A 69 -1.14 2.87 -6.22
N ASP A 70 -2.26 2.49 -5.60
CA ASP A 70 -3.38 3.40 -5.31
C ASP A 70 -2.97 4.52 -4.35
N ARG A 71 -2.16 4.20 -3.32
CA ARG A 71 -1.63 5.18 -2.37
C ARG A 71 -0.63 6.14 -3.00
N LEU A 72 0.28 5.62 -3.83
CA LEU A 72 1.23 6.44 -4.58
C LEU A 72 0.49 7.38 -5.54
N HIS A 73 -0.47 6.86 -6.30
CA HIS A 73 -1.26 7.66 -7.23
C HIS A 73 -2.01 8.79 -6.51
N SER A 74 -2.68 8.46 -5.39
CA SER A 74 -3.38 9.45 -4.58
C SER A 74 -2.45 10.52 -4.02
N SER A 75 -1.26 10.13 -3.56
CA SER A 75 -0.23 11.06 -3.05
C SER A 75 0.27 11.99 -4.16
N THR A 76 0.50 11.45 -5.37
CA THR A 76 0.93 12.25 -6.53
C THR A 76 -0.11 13.28 -6.93
N ILE A 77 -1.41 12.95 -6.87
CA ILE A 77 -2.50 13.89 -7.16
C ILE A 77 -2.49 15.05 -6.16
N ILE A 78 -2.38 14.74 -4.86
CA ILE A 78 -2.34 15.76 -3.80
C ILE A 78 -1.13 16.67 -3.99
N LEU A 79 0.06 16.11 -4.17
CA LEU A 79 1.29 16.87 -4.36
C LEU A 79 1.23 17.74 -5.62
N SER A 80 0.67 17.22 -6.72
CA SER A 80 0.50 18.00 -7.96
C SER A 80 -0.41 19.20 -7.75
N LYS A 81 -1.48 19.04 -6.97
CA LYS A 81 -2.39 20.13 -6.64
C LYS A 81 -1.72 21.17 -5.73
N GLU A 82 -1.05 20.74 -4.68
CA GLU A 82 -0.32 21.64 -3.78
C GLU A 82 0.77 22.43 -4.52
N LEU A 83 1.43 21.78 -5.49
CA LEU A 83 2.46 22.41 -6.31
C LEU A 83 1.86 23.45 -7.27
N SER A 84 0.67 23.18 -7.83
CA SER A 84 -0.09 24.16 -8.62
C SER A 84 -0.50 25.37 -7.76
N ASP A 85 -1.10 25.13 -6.60
CA ASP A 85 -1.54 26.20 -5.68
C ASP A 85 -0.37 27.07 -5.21
N LEU A 86 0.81 26.47 -5.00
CA LEU A 86 2.04 27.19 -4.68
C LEU A 86 2.54 28.02 -5.86
N SER A 87 2.44 27.50 -7.09
CA SER A 87 2.82 28.24 -8.29
C SER A 87 1.96 29.50 -8.45
N ASP A 88 0.64 29.37 -8.32
CA ASP A 88 -0.29 30.50 -8.43
C ASP A 88 0.02 31.58 -7.38
N ARG A 89 0.31 31.17 -6.14
CA ARG A 89 0.71 32.10 -5.06
C ARG A 89 2.02 32.82 -5.34
N ILE A 90 2.97 32.18 -6.00
CA ILE A 90 4.24 32.81 -6.39
C ILE A 90 3.97 33.88 -7.45
N ASP A 91 3.12 33.59 -8.41
CA ASP A 91 2.78 34.53 -9.48
C ASP A 91 2.00 35.73 -8.95
N ASP A 92 1.01 35.51 -8.08
CA ASP A 92 0.27 36.58 -7.39
C ASP A 92 1.21 37.49 -6.59
N ARG A 93 2.18 36.91 -5.88
CA ARG A 93 3.15 37.67 -5.10
C ARG A 93 4.07 38.49 -6.01
N LYS A 94 4.55 37.93 -7.12
CA LYS A 94 5.35 38.68 -8.10
C LYS A 94 4.56 39.84 -8.69
N ILE A 95 3.28 39.64 -9.02
CA ILE A 95 2.41 40.70 -9.52
C ILE A 95 2.33 41.83 -8.49
N LYS A 96 2.08 41.51 -7.23
CA LYS A 96 2.00 42.50 -6.15
C LYS A 96 3.31 43.27 -5.95
N GLU A 97 4.45 42.58 -5.97
CA GLU A 97 5.77 43.23 -5.85
C GLU A 97 6.02 44.19 -7.03
N LEU A 98 5.61 43.82 -8.24
CA LEU A 98 5.70 44.69 -9.42
C LEU A 98 4.75 45.90 -9.34
N GLU A 99 3.54 45.71 -8.82
CA GLU A 99 2.57 46.80 -8.61
C GLU A 99 3.09 47.81 -7.59
N GLU A 100 3.64 47.35 -6.46
CA GLU A 100 4.25 48.20 -5.44
C GLU A 100 5.42 49.01 -6.01
N GLU A 101 6.27 48.39 -6.83
CA GLU A 101 7.39 49.07 -7.46
C GLU A 101 6.93 50.10 -8.50
N LEU A 102 5.92 49.79 -9.31
CA LEU A 102 5.29 50.74 -10.22
C LEU A 102 4.69 51.95 -9.49
N GLU A 103 4.08 51.72 -8.33
CA GLU A 103 3.52 52.79 -7.50
C GLU A 103 4.62 53.68 -6.90
N ARG A 104 5.71 53.09 -6.41
CA ARG A 104 6.91 53.83 -5.98
C ARG A 104 7.46 54.69 -7.11
N MET A 105 7.65 54.13 -8.31
CA MET A 105 8.12 54.89 -9.47
C MET A 105 7.17 56.03 -9.85
N ARG A 106 5.85 55.81 -9.80
CA ARG A 106 4.84 56.85 -10.04
C ARG A 106 4.92 57.96 -8.98
N SER A 107 5.11 57.63 -7.71
CA SER A 107 5.21 58.61 -6.62
C SER A 107 6.46 59.48 -6.76
N MET A 108 7.62 58.88 -7.08
CA MET A 108 8.87 59.62 -7.32
C MET A 108 8.74 60.57 -8.52
N ARG A 109 8.05 60.14 -9.59
CA ARG A 109 7.80 60.98 -10.78
C ARG A 109 6.85 62.14 -10.50
N LYS A 110 5.93 62.00 -9.54
CA LYS A 110 5.04 63.09 -9.09
C LYS A 110 5.73 64.06 -8.13
N ALA A 111 6.66 63.58 -7.31
CA ALA A 111 7.41 64.40 -6.35
C ALA A 111 8.55 65.21 -6.99
N GLY A 112 9.03 64.81 -8.18
CA GLY A 112 10.06 65.53 -8.95
C GLY A 112 9.52 66.58 -9.93
N LYS A 113 8.25 66.97 -9.84
CA LYS A 113 7.61 68.02 -10.65
C LYS A 113 7.25 69.23 -9.79
#